data_AF-D9PW66-F1
#
_entry.id   AF-D9PW66-F1
#
_cell.length_a   1.000
_cell.length_b   1.000
_cell.length_c   1.000
_cell.angle_alpha   90.00
_cell.angle_beta   90.00
_cell.angle_gamma   90.00
#
_symmetry.space_group_name_H-M   'P 1'
#
loop_
_entity.id
_entity.type
_entity.pdbx_description
1 polymer ?
#
loop_
_entity_poly.entity_id
_entity_poly.type
_entity_poly.pdbx_seq_one_letter_code
_entity_poly.pdbx_strand_id
1 'polypeptide(L)'
;MADFRCTVCNYIFHEENEGEFDSLPVEWRCPVCNAPKDAFVRLGSRSMGTGRTVSDVFIEQLAAWGVRYVFGIPGTSTLGLVDAIRRNSDVRYIQVRHEAAAAFMASAYGKLTGNPAVCLAVAGPGASNLITGLLDAALDRAPVIAVTGQVETYRIGTGASQEIDQHSLFESLTVYNMTIISPDETPEIVGEALKHAIIERGVSHIDVPRDV
;
A
#
# COMPACT_ATOMS: atom_id res chain seq x y z
N MET A 1 -6.36 27.86 5.96
CA MET A 1 -7.43 27.75 6.98
C MET A 1 -7.74 26.28 7.14
N ALA A 2 -8.07 25.83 8.35
CA ALA A 2 -8.36 24.43 8.57
C ALA A 2 -9.87 24.22 8.50
N ASP A 3 -10.29 23.10 7.94
CA ASP A 3 -11.68 22.69 8.05
C ASP A 3 -11.84 21.86 9.33
N PHE A 4 -13.06 21.66 9.83
CA PHE A 4 -13.34 20.75 10.95
C PHE A 4 -14.49 19.82 10.59
N ARG A 5 -14.38 18.53 10.91
CA ARG A 5 -15.43 17.53 10.64
C ARG A 5 -16.08 17.07 11.93
N CYS A 6 -17.40 17.13 11.99
CA CYS A 6 -18.16 16.48 13.05
C CYS A 6 -18.03 14.94 12.94
N THR A 7 -17.59 14.28 14.01
CA THR A 7 -17.43 12.81 14.05
C THR A 7 -18.75 12.06 14.10
N VAL A 8 -19.87 12.74 14.41
CA VAL A 8 -21.20 12.13 14.52
C VAL A 8 -21.91 12.10 13.17
N CYS A 9 -21.94 13.21 12.44
CA CYS A 9 -22.74 13.35 11.21
C CYS A 9 -21.94 13.75 9.96
N ASN A 10 -20.62 13.83 10.06
CA ASN A 10 -19.71 14.25 8.99
C ASN A 10 -19.94 15.66 8.42
N TYR A 11 -20.64 16.54 9.12
CA TYR A 11 -20.71 17.95 8.76
C TYR A 11 -19.30 18.55 8.74
N ILE A 12 -18.98 19.30 7.67
CA ILE A 12 -17.70 20.01 7.51
C ILE A 12 -17.94 21.48 7.79
N PHE A 13 -17.25 21.99 8.81
CA PHE A 13 -17.17 23.40 9.14
C PHE A 13 -15.99 24.00 8.38
N HIS A 14 -16.27 24.99 7.53
CA HIS A 14 -15.28 25.67 6.70
C HIS A 14 -14.90 27.01 7.31
N GLU A 15 -13.70 27.12 7.90
CA GLU A 15 -13.27 28.37 8.57
C GLU A 15 -13.26 29.60 7.63
N GLU A 16 -13.07 29.37 6.34
CA GLU A 16 -13.13 30.42 5.30
C GLU A 16 -14.51 31.08 5.19
N ASN A 17 -15.58 30.34 5.47
CA ASN A 17 -16.96 30.77 5.26
C ASN A 17 -17.71 31.01 6.57
N GLU A 18 -17.33 30.29 7.63
CA GLU A 18 -18.05 30.22 8.90
C GLU A 18 -17.29 30.88 10.07
N GLY A 19 -16.08 31.38 9.83
CA GLY A 19 -15.22 32.02 10.84
C GLY A 19 -14.30 31.04 11.56
N GLU A 20 -13.46 31.54 12.48
CA GLU A 20 -12.45 30.72 13.16
C GLU A 20 -13.09 29.75 14.16
N PHE A 21 -12.88 28.43 13.99
CA PHE A 21 -13.59 27.40 14.76
C PHE A 21 -13.25 27.49 16.26
N ASP A 22 -11.99 27.76 16.58
CA ASP A 22 -11.52 27.87 17.97
C ASP A 22 -12.16 29.05 18.71
N SER A 23 -12.56 30.10 17.99
CA SER A 23 -13.23 31.28 18.55
C SER A 23 -14.73 31.10 18.86
N LEU A 24 -15.34 29.99 18.42
CA LEU A 24 -16.76 29.70 18.70
C LEU A 24 -17.02 29.47 20.21
N PRO A 25 -18.19 29.89 20.74
CA PRO A 25 -18.58 29.62 22.13
C PRO A 25 -18.53 28.13 22.49
N VAL A 26 -18.33 27.82 23.78
CA VAL A 26 -18.28 26.43 24.29
C VAL A 26 -19.63 25.72 24.08
N GLU A 27 -20.70 26.49 24.09
CA GLU A 27 -22.09 26.06 23.92
C GLU A 27 -22.48 25.89 22.46
N TRP A 28 -21.60 26.24 21.52
CA TRP A 28 -21.83 26.06 20.10
C TRP A 28 -21.99 24.57 19.78
N ARG A 29 -22.95 24.26 18.89
CA ARG A 29 -23.31 22.89 18.51
C ARG A 29 -23.32 22.74 17.00
N CYS A 30 -23.05 21.53 16.54
CA CYS A 30 -23.16 21.17 15.14
C CYS A 30 -24.55 21.55 14.59
N PRO A 31 -24.65 22.31 13.49
CA PRO A 31 -25.93 22.72 12.92
C PRO A 31 -26.75 21.56 12.34
N VAL A 32 -26.12 20.41 12.09
CA VAL A 32 -26.76 19.22 11.50
C VAL A 32 -27.27 18.24 12.55
N CYS A 33 -26.44 17.87 13.53
CA CYS A 33 -26.76 16.81 14.50
C CYS A 33 -26.81 17.27 15.96
N ASN A 34 -26.63 18.56 16.21
CA ASN A 34 -26.62 19.14 17.56
C ASN A 34 -25.51 18.59 18.49
N ALA A 35 -24.53 17.87 17.93
CA ALA A 35 -23.36 17.41 18.68
C ALA A 35 -22.56 18.60 19.24
N PRO A 36 -22.00 18.46 20.46
CA PRO A 36 -21.16 19.49 21.07
C PRO A 36 -19.89 19.79 20.24
N LYS A 37 -19.28 20.96 20.48
CA LYS A 37 -18.08 21.45 19.76
C LYS A 37 -16.88 20.48 19.87
N ASP A 38 -16.75 19.76 20.97
CA ASP A 38 -15.71 18.74 21.21
C ASP A 38 -15.85 17.49 20.33
N ALA A 39 -17.00 17.29 19.67
CA ALA A 39 -17.21 16.22 18.70
C ALA A 39 -16.65 16.54 17.29
N PHE A 40 -15.92 17.64 17.12
CA PHE A 40 -15.28 18.01 15.85
C PHE A 40 -13.80 17.69 15.84
N VAL A 41 -13.31 17.16 14.72
CA VAL A 41 -11.89 16.92 14.44
C VAL A 41 -11.40 17.86 13.35
N ARG A 42 -10.22 18.44 13.52
CA ARG A 42 -9.61 19.35 12.53
C ARG A 42 -9.25 18.58 11.25
N LEU A 43 -9.94 18.90 10.16
CA LEU A 43 -9.58 18.55 8.79
C LEU A 43 -8.50 19.53 8.31
N GLY A 44 -7.25 19.25 8.66
CA GLY A 44 -6.14 20.07 8.21
C GLY A 44 -5.14 20.38 9.30
N SER A 45 -4.52 19.34 9.84
CA SER A 45 -3.13 19.14 9.46
C SER A 45 -3.11 18.03 8.41
N ARG A 46 -2.99 18.37 7.13
CA ARG A 46 -1.99 17.63 6.36
C ARG A 46 -0.67 18.05 7.02
N SER A 47 -0.28 17.35 8.07
CA SER A 47 1.13 17.04 8.13
C SER A 47 1.37 16.38 6.77
N MET A 48 2.12 17.03 5.90
CA MET A 48 3.00 16.25 5.05
C MET A 48 3.84 15.49 6.07
N GLY A 49 3.37 14.30 6.42
CA GLY A 49 3.78 13.60 7.63
C GLY A 49 5.29 13.49 7.57
N THR A 50 5.96 14.22 8.45
CA THR A 50 7.26 13.80 8.95
C THR A 50 7.09 12.56 9.84
N GLY A 51 5.85 12.11 10.06
CA GLY A 51 5.52 10.77 10.53
C GLY A 51 5.75 9.73 9.44
N ARG A 52 6.54 8.72 9.78
CA ARG A 52 6.88 7.55 8.96
C ARG A 52 5.60 6.79 8.62
N THR A 53 5.29 6.65 7.32
CA THR A 53 4.12 5.92 6.82
C THR A 53 4.39 4.41 6.74
N VAL A 54 3.35 3.60 6.60
CA VAL A 54 3.48 2.16 6.29
C VAL A 54 4.32 1.95 5.03
N SER A 55 4.11 2.79 4.00
CA SER A 55 4.92 2.75 2.79
C SER A 55 6.41 3.04 3.05
N ASP A 56 6.74 3.98 3.93
CA ASP A 56 8.13 4.25 4.31
C ASP A 56 8.76 3.03 5.01
N VAL A 57 8.06 2.48 6.01
CA VAL A 57 8.51 1.28 6.73
C VAL A 57 8.71 0.10 5.79
N PHE A 58 7.77 -0.13 4.87
CA PHE A 58 7.81 -1.20 3.89
C PHE A 58 9.08 -1.10 3.02
N ILE A 59 9.32 0.07 2.42
CA ILE A 59 10.46 0.27 1.51
C ILE A 59 11.80 0.23 2.26
N GLU A 60 11.85 0.77 3.48
CA GLU A 60 13.05 0.72 4.32
C GLU A 60 13.39 -0.72 4.74
N GLN A 61 12.39 -1.56 5.04
CA GLN A 61 12.61 -2.98 5.31
C GLN A 61 13.16 -3.70 4.07
N LEU A 62 12.56 -3.50 2.90
CA LEU A 62 13.09 -4.04 1.63
C LEU A 62 14.56 -3.63 1.41
N ALA A 63 14.86 -2.33 1.59
CA ALA A 63 16.20 -1.78 1.41
C ALA A 63 17.22 -2.41 2.38
N ALA A 64 16.84 -2.56 3.65
CA ALA A 64 17.67 -3.16 4.71
C ALA A 64 18.01 -4.63 4.42
N TRP A 65 17.09 -5.36 3.78
CA TRP A 65 17.29 -6.74 3.32
C TRP A 65 18.05 -6.86 1.99
N GLY A 66 18.51 -5.75 1.43
CA GLY A 66 19.33 -5.76 0.22
C GLY A 66 18.54 -5.72 -1.09
N VAL A 67 17.22 -5.51 -1.05
CA VAL A 67 16.44 -5.28 -2.28
C VAL A 67 16.87 -3.94 -2.88
N ARG A 68 17.11 -3.93 -4.20
CA ARG A 68 17.57 -2.74 -4.94
C ARG A 68 16.65 -2.33 -6.08
N TYR A 69 15.82 -3.23 -6.59
CA TYR A 69 15.00 -2.98 -7.77
C TYR A 69 13.54 -3.33 -7.52
N VAL A 70 12.67 -2.38 -7.86
CA VAL A 70 11.23 -2.55 -7.93
C VAL A 70 10.81 -2.28 -9.37
N PHE A 71 10.25 -3.28 -10.03
CA PHE A 71 9.70 -3.17 -11.39
C PHE A 71 8.18 -2.98 -11.29
N GLY A 72 7.58 -2.03 -12.00
CA GLY A 72 6.13 -1.88 -11.88
C GLY A 72 5.47 -0.80 -12.71
N ILE A 73 4.15 -0.73 -12.55
CA ILE A 73 3.32 0.36 -13.07
C ILE A 73 2.67 1.06 -11.88
N PRO A 74 2.85 2.39 -11.73
CA PRO A 74 2.22 3.13 -10.65
C PRO A 74 0.72 3.27 -10.93
N GLY A 75 -0.09 3.27 -9.87
CA GLY A 75 -1.47 3.71 -9.96
C GLY A 75 -2.08 3.92 -8.58
N THR A 76 -3.37 4.21 -8.52
CA THR A 76 -4.02 4.83 -7.35
C THR A 76 -3.84 4.05 -6.05
N SER A 77 -3.85 2.72 -6.07
CA SER A 77 -3.65 1.88 -4.88
C SER A 77 -2.18 1.66 -4.48
N THR A 78 -1.21 2.12 -5.26
CA THR A 78 0.24 1.96 -4.96
C THR A 78 1.01 3.28 -4.87
N LEU A 79 0.34 4.43 -4.95
CA LEU A 79 0.99 5.75 -4.93
C LEU A 79 1.87 5.97 -3.68
N GLY A 80 1.43 5.52 -2.51
CA GLY A 80 2.20 5.62 -1.27
C GLY A 80 3.54 4.89 -1.37
N LEU A 81 3.53 3.64 -1.85
CA LEU A 81 4.72 2.84 -2.06
C LEU A 81 5.65 3.47 -3.10
N VAL A 82 5.11 3.96 -4.22
CA VAL A 82 5.91 4.61 -5.27
C VAL A 82 6.56 5.89 -4.78
N ASP A 83 5.86 6.71 -3.98
CA ASP A 83 6.46 7.90 -3.38
C ASP A 83 7.55 7.54 -2.34
N ALA A 84 7.33 6.52 -1.51
CA ALA A 84 8.34 6.03 -0.57
C ALA A 84 9.60 5.53 -1.30
N ILE A 85 9.44 4.79 -2.41
CA ILE A 85 10.59 4.38 -3.26
C ILE A 85 11.30 5.60 -3.84
N ARG A 86 10.56 6.60 -4.34
CA ARG A 86 11.14 7.83 -4.90
C ARG A 86 12.00 8.60 -3.89
N ARG A 87 11.67 8.51 -2.59
CA ARG A 87 12.41 9.16 -1.49
C ARG A 87 13.56 8.31 -0.94
N ASN A 88 13.62 7.02 -1.26
CA ASN A 88 14.65 6.10 -0.78
C ASN A 88 15.86 6.08 -1.76
N SER A 89 17.09 6.15 -1.25
CA SER A 89 18.31 6.17 -2.07
C SER A 89 18.82 4.79 -2.48
N ASP A 90 18.39 3.72 -1.80
CA ASP A 90 18.91 2.36 -1.98
C ASP A 90 18.02 1.53 -2.93
N VAL A 91 16.75 1.89 -3.07
CA VAL A 91 15.76 1.19 -3.91
C VAL A 91 15.45 2.02 -5.14
N ARG A 92 15.61 1.41 -6.32
CA ARG A 92 15.31 2.04 -7.60
C ARG A 92 14.00 1.51 -8.19
N TYR A 93 13.09 2.42 -8.51
CA TYR A 93 11.90 2.11 -9.30
C TYR A 93 12.21 2.05 -10.80
N ILE A 94 11.80 0.97 -11.45
CA ILE A 94 11.90 0.76 -12.89
C ILE A 94 10.50 0.63 -13.45
N GLN A 95 10.04 1.70 -14.09
CA GLN A 95 8.70 1.73 -14.68
C GLN A 95 8.63 0.85 -15.93
N VAL A 96 7.65 -0.03 -15.98
CA VAL A 96 7.34 -0.87 -17.16
C VAL A 96 6.10 -0.34 -17.89
N ARG A 97 5.77 -0.96 -19.02
CA ARG A 97 4.55 -0.66 -19.80
C ARG A 97 3.45 -1.70 -19.66
N HIS A 98 3.77 -2.85 -19.06
CA HIS A 98 2.80 -3.89 -18.71
C HIS A 98 3.27 -4.63 -17.45
N GLU A 99 2.38 -4.97 -16.52
CA GLU A 99 2.75 -5.58 -15.22
C GLU A 99 3.39 -6.97 -15.41
N ALA A 100 2.94 -7.75 -16.39
CA ALA A 100 3.61 -8.99 -16.80
C ALA A 100 5.12 -8.79 -17.04
N ALA A 101 5.53 -7.67 -17.66
CA ALA A 101 6.95 -7.37 -17.87
C ALA A 101 7.67 -7.12 -16.53
N ALA A 102 7.03 -6.45 -15.57
CA ALA A 102 7.60 -6.28 -14.23
C ALA A 102 7.82 -7.62 -13.53
N ALA A 103 6.84 -8.53 -13.60
CA ALA A 103 6.97 -9.87 -13.04
C ALA A 103 8.10 -10.68 -13.70
N PHE A 104 8.20 -10.67 -15.04
CA PHE A 104 9.31 -11.33 -15.75
C PHE A 104 10.68 -10.71 -15.44
N MET A 105 10.77 -9.40 -15.29
CA MET A 105 12.02 -8.74 -14.89
C MET A 105 12.45 -9.13 -13.48
N ALA A 106 11.50 -9.19 -12.53
CA ALA A 106 11.78 -9.67 -11.18
C ALA A 106 12.22 -11.15 -11.17
N SER A 107 11.52 -11.99 -11.93
CA SER A 107 11.86 -13.40 -12.14
C SER A 107 13.30 -13.56 -12.68
N ALA A 108 13.62 -12.87 -13.78
CA ALA A 108 14.95 -12.93 -14.40
C ALA A 108 16.04 -12.44 -13.43
N TYR A 109 15.79 -11.36 -12.69
CA TYR A 109 16.72 -10.86 -11.68
C TYR A 109 16.99 -11.90 -10.59
N GLY A 110 15.94 -12.52 -10.05
CA GLY A 110 16.06 -13.58 -9.05
C GLY A 110 16.83 -14.80 -9.55
N LYS A 111 16.58 -15.23 -10.80
CA LYS A 111 17.30 -16.35 -11.44
C LYS A 111 18.79 -16.06 -11.63
N LEU A 112 19.12 -14.87 -12.12
CA LEU A 112 20.47 -14.52 -12.52
C LEU A 112 21.36 -14.13 -11.33
N THR A 113 20.78 -13.55 -10.28
CA THR A 113 21.55 -13.00 -9.15
C THR A 113 21.42 -13.80 -7.86
N GLY A 114 20.36 -14.60 -7.73
CA GLY A 114 19.98 -15.24 -6.47
C GLY A 114 19.43 -14.27 -5.41
N ASN A 115 19.36 -12.96 -5.69
CA ASN A 115 18.83 -11.95 -4.80
C ASN A 115 17.36 -11.64 -5.14
N PRO A 116 16.52 -11.31 -4.14
CA PRO A 116 15.15 -10.93 -4.39
C PRO A 116 15.04 -9.59 -5.13
N ALA A 117 14.06 -9.51 -6.03
CA ALA A 117 13.54 -8.27 -6.58
C ALA A 117 12.03 -8.19 -6.43
N VAL A 118 11.50 -6.97 -6.54
CA VAL A 118 10.08 -6.71 -6.35
C VAL A 118 9.41 -6.46 -7.71
N CYS A 119 8.23 -7.04 -7.92
CA CYS A 119 7.28 -6.54 -8.92
C CYS A 119 6.10 -5.85 -8.21
N LEU A 120 5.72 -4.67 -8.69
CA LEU A 120 4.68 -3.83 -8.10
C LEU A 120 3.54 -3.59 -9.10
N ALA A 121 2.31 -3.85 -8.67
CA ALA A 121 1.11 -3.55 -9.45
C ALA A 121 -0.02 -2.97 -8.59
N VAL A 122 -0.98 -2.31 -9.25
CA VAL A 122 -2.23 -1.90 -8.61
C VAL A 122 -3.16 -3.08 -8.36
N ALA A 123 -4.18 -2.82 -7.55
CA ALA A 123 -5.31 -3.71 -7.34
C ALA A 123 -5.97 -4.19 -8.66
N GLY A 124 -6.58 -5.36 -8.63
CA GLY A 124 -7.45 -5.85 -9.69
C GLY A 124 -6.69 -6.21 -10.97
N PRO A 125 -6.92 -5.50 -12.09
CA PRO A 125 -6.28 -5.84 -13.36
C PRO A 125 -4.75 -5.77 -13.32
N GLY A 126 -4.18 -4.87 -12.50
CA GLY A 126 -2.73 -4.80 -12.35
C GLY A 126 -2.17 -6.07 -11.71
N ALA A 127 -2.79 -6.50 -10.60
CA ALA A 127 -2.44 -7.72 -9.88
C ALA A 127 -2.60 -8.96 -10.76
N SER A 128 -3.71 -9.10 -11.49
CA SER A 128 -3.91 -10.25 -12.38
C SER A 128 -2.92 -10.30 -13.54
N ASN A 129 -2.46 -9.15 -14.04
CA ASN A 129 -1.42 -9.08 -15.07
C ASN A 129 -0.04 -9.57 -14.60
N LEU A 130 0.22 -9.67 -13.28
CA LEU A 130 1.49 -10.22 -12.77
C LEU A 130 1.58 -11.75 -12.91
N ILE A 131 0.44 -12.44 -12.95
CA ILE A 131 0.35 -13.89 -12.72
C ILE A 131 1.25 -14.71 -13.63
N THR A 132 1.28 -14.42 -14.94
CA THR A 132 2.10 -15.19 -15.88
C THR A 132 3.59 -15.11 -15.57
N GLY A 133 4.11 -13.92 -15.23
CA GLY A 133 5.52 -13.76 -14.90
C GLY A 133 5.87 -14.30 -13.50
N LEU A 134 4.91 -14.31 -12.58
CA LEU A 134 5.10 -14.91 -11.26
C LEU A 134 5.06 -16.43 -11.29
N LEU A 135 4.25 -17.04 -12.15
CA LEU A 135 4.30 -18.49 -12.40
C LEU A 135 5.67 -18.91 -12.94
N ASP A 136 6.26 -18.12 -13.85
CA ASP A 136 7.64 -18.33 -14.32
C ASP A 136 8.67 -18.25 -13.18
N ALA A 137 8.50 -17.32 -12.23
CA ALA A 137 9.36 -17.25 -11.04
C ALA A 137 9.16 -18.44 -10.10
N ALA A 138 7.92 -18.84 -9.85
CA ALA A 138 7.56 -19.93 -8.95
C ALA A 138 8.09 -21.28 -9.46
N LEU A 139 7.85 -21.60 -10.73
CA LEU A 139 8.27 -22.87 -11.34
C LEU A 139 9.80 -23.00 -11.41
N ASP A 140 10.51 -21.90 -11.66
CA ASP A 140 11.97 -21.88 -11.76
C ASP A 140 12.67 -21.57 -10.43
N ARG A 141 11.91 -21.47 -9.34
CA ARG A 141 12.40 -21.22 -7.99
C ARG A 141 13.27 -19.96 -7.88
N ALA A 142 12.73 -18.86 -8.40
CA ALA A 142 13.33 -17.54 -8.32
C ALA A 142 12.77 -16.78 -7.09
N PRO A 143 13.63 -16.18 -6.24
CA PRO A 143 13.17 -15.37 -5.12
C PRO A 143 12.54 -14.06 -5.64
N VAL A 144 11.23 -13.91 -5.49
CA VAL A 144 10.48 -12.72 -5.94
C VAL A 144 9.51 -12.26 -4.87
N ILE A 145 9.43 -10.95 -4.67
CA ILE A 145 8.39 -10.32 -3.84
C ILE A 145 7.38 -9.64 -4.77
N ALA A 146 6.17 -10.19 -4.87
CA ALA A 146 5.05 -9.57 -5.54
C ALA A 146 4.35 -8.63 -4.57
N VAL A 147 4.22 -7.35 -4.94
CA VAL A 147 3.51 -6.36 -4.13
C VAL A 147 2.34 -5.83 -4.94
N THR A 148 1.15 -5.93 -4.39
CA THR A 148 -0.05 -5.38 -5.01
C THR A 148 -0.66 -4.33 -4.09
N GLY A 149 -1.21 -3.27 -4.69
CA GLY A 149 -2.13 -2.40 -3.94
C GLY A 149 -3.50 -3.05 -3.82
N GLN A 150 -4.30 -2.61 -2.86
CA GLN A 150 -5.70 -3.00 -2.70
C GLN A 150 -6.63 -1.78 -2.59
N VAL A 151 -7.93 -2.03 -2.67
CA VAL A 151 -8.93 -1.08 -2.17
C VAL A 151 -8.78 -0.88 -0.66
N GLU A 152 -9.49 0.10 -0.10
CA GLU A 152 -9.53 0.29 1.36
C GLU A 152 -10.04 -0.97 2.08
N THR A 153 -9.53 -1.26 3.27
CA THR A 153 -9.85 -2.48 4.06
C THR A 153 -11.35 -2.71 4.19
N TYR A 154 -12.13 -1.66 4.48
CA TYR A 154 -13.59 -1.71 4.64
C TYR A 154 -14.37 -1.92 3.33
N ARG A 155 -13.69 -1.89 2.17
CA ARG A 155 -14.28 -2.08 0.84
C ARG A 155 -13.93 -3.43 0.22
N ILE A 156 -13.06 -4.22 0.84
CA ILE A 156 -12.75 -5.57 0.41
C ILE A 156 -14.03 -6.43 0.50
N GLY A 157 -14.34 -7.18 -0.55
CA GLY A 157 -15.54 -8.01 -0.66
C GLY A 157 -16.82 -7.25 -1.04
N THR A 158 -16.75 -5.94 -1.29
CA THR A 158 -17.95 -5.13 -1.60
C THR A 158 -18.25 -5.00 -3.09
N GLY A 159 -17.40 -5.55 -3.97
CA GLY A 159 -17.47 -5.30 -5.41
C GLY A 159 -16.98 -3.90 -5.78
N ALA A 160 -15.99 -3.39 -5.03
CA ALA A 160 -15.45 -2.06 -5.25
C ALA A 160 -14.73 -1.97 -6.61
N SER A 161 -14.56 -0.76 -7.13
CA SER A 161 -13.88 -0.57 -8.42
C SER A 161 -12.45 -1.12 -8.36
N GLN A 162 -12.11 -1.97 -9.34
CA GLN A 162 -10.82 -2.69 -9.43
C GLN A 162 -10.56 -3.67 -8.28
N GLU A 163 -11.55 -4.00 -7.46
CA GLU A 163 -11.42 -5.04 -6.45
C GLU A 163 -11.56 -6.43 -7.10
N ILE A 164 -10.66 -7.34 -6.72
CA ILE A 164 -10.77 -8.78 -6.97
C ILE A 164 -10.27 -9.51 -5.71
N ASP A 165 -10.58 -10.79 -5.60
CA ASP A 165 -9.99 -11.66 -4.58
C ASP A 165 -8.52 -11.98 -4.91
N GLN A 166 -7.63 -11.04 -4.57
CA GLN A 166 -6.19 -11.15 -4.81
C GLN A 166 -5.56 -12.23 -3.93
N HIS A 167 -6.09 -12.48 -2.73
CA HIS A 167 -5.57 -13.53 -1.88
C HIS A 167 -5.72 -14.89 -2.56
N SER A 168 -6.95 -15.26 -2.96
CA SER A 168 -7.19 -16.54 -3.65
C SER A 168 -6.45 -16.64 -5.00
N LEU A 169 -6.31 -15.52 -5.72
CA LEU A 169 -5.62 -15.50 -7.01
C LEU A 169 -4.13 -15.88 -6.89
N PHE A 170 -3.45 -15.45 -5.82
CA PHE A 170 -2.02 -15.66 -5.63
C PHE A 170 -1.70 -16.90 -4.78
N GLU A 171 -2.65 -17.45 -4.04
CA GLU A 171 -2.43 -18.52 -3.05
C GLU A 171 -1.71 -19.74 -3.66
N SER A 172 -2.14 -20.20 -4.83
CA SER A 172 -1.60 -21.43 -5.43
C SER A 172 -0.18 -21.32 -5.99
N LEU A 173 0.34 -20.10 -6.22
CA LEU A 173 1.65 -19.87 -6.86
C LEU A 173 2.71 -19.32 -5.90
N THR A 174 2.30 -18.97 -4.66
CA THR A 174 3.16 -18.29 -3.70
C THR A 174 3.55 -19.21 -2.54
N VAL A 175 4.74 -18.98 -1.99
CA VAL A 175 5.22 -19.63 -0.77
C VAL A 175 4.79 -18.89 0.50
N TYR A 176 4.36 -17.63 0.33
CA TYR A 176 3.82 -16.78 1.39
C TYR A 176 2.88 -15.74 0.76
N ASN A 177 1.70 -15.55 1.33
CA ASN A 177 0.67 -14.69 0.78
C ASN A 177 -0.09 -14.00 1.92
N MET A 178 0.06 -12.68 2.06
CA MET A 178 -0.57 -11.93 3.14
C MET A 178 -1.11 -10.58 2.68
N THR A 179 -2.19 -10.14 3.32
CA THR A 179 -2.71 -8.77 3.22
C THR A 179 -2.37 -8.02 4.51
N ILE A 180 -1.83 -6.80 4.39
CA ILE A 180 -1.58 -5.96 5.56
C ILE A 180 -2.92 -5.36 6.01
N ILE A 181 -3.38 -5.71 7.22
CA ILE A 181 -4.63 -5.19 7.79
C ILE A 181 -4.35 -4.13 8.84
N SER A 182 -3.30 -4.32 9.65
CA SER A 182 -2.85 -3.32 10.62
C SER A 182 -1.49 -2.73 10.23
N PRO A 183 -1.31 -1.40 10.32
CA PRO A 183 -0.01 -0.75 10.11
C PRO A 183 1.14 -1.37 10.93
N ASP A 184 0.85 -1.81 12.15
CA ASP A 184 1.84 -2.35 13.09
C ASP A 184 2.41 -3.71 12.65
N GLU A 185 1.70 -4.45 11.80
CA GLU A 185 2.12 -5.76 11.29
C GLU A 185 3.11 -5.66 10.12
N THR A 186 3.23 -4.48 9.52
CA THR A 186 4.05 -4.24 8.31
C THR A 186 5.48 -4.80 8.43
N PRO A 187 6.25 -4.53 9.51
CA PRO A 187 7.61 -5.03 9.61
C PRO A 187 7.69 -6.56 9.63
N GLU A 188 6.74 -7.21 10.31
CA GLU A 188 6.70 -8.67 10.42
C GLU A 188 6.32 -9.29 9.08
N ILE A 189 5.24 -8.82 8.45
CA ILE A 189 4.78 -9.35 7.15
C ILE A 189 5.85 -9.19 6.07
N VAL A 190 6.50 -8.03 5.99
CA VAL A 190 7.59 -7.82 5.01
C VAL A 190 8.79 -8.72 5.32
N GLY A 191 9.14 -8.86 6.60
CA GLY A 191 10.22 -9.75 7.05
C GLY A 191 9.96 -11.21 6.70
N GLU A 192 8.76 -11.72 6.97
CA GLU A 192 8.37 -13.09 6.64
C GLU A 192 8.31 -13.33 5.13
N ALA A 193 7.71 -12.42 4.35
CA ALA A 193 7.70 -12.53 2.89
C ALA A 193 9.13 -12.62 2.31
N LEU A 194 10.06 -11.81 2.82
CA LEU A 194 11.46 -11.87 2.39
C LEU A 194 12.12 -13.20 2.79
N LYS A 195 11.91 -13.67 4.02
CA LYS A 195 12.44 -14.97 4.49
C LYS A 195 11.93 -16.11 3.63
N HIS A 196 10.61 -16.21 3.42
CA HIS A 196 9.99 -17.27 2.63
C HIS A 196 10.48 -17.23 1.18
N ALA A 197 10.47 -16.06 0.52
CA ALA A 197 10.95 -15.94 -0.85
C ALA A 197 12.43 -16.37 -1.00
N ILE A 198 13.30 -16.02 -0.05
CA ILE A 198 14.73 -16.34 -0.09
C ILE A 198 14.99 -17.81 0.25
N ILE A 199 14.42 -18.31 1.35
CA ILE A 199 14.71 -19.65 1.88
C ILE A 199 14.06 -20.73 1.02
N GLU A 200 12.77 -20.57 0.69
CA GLU A 200 12.04 -21.56 -0.11
C GLU A 200 12.31 -21.42 -1.61
N ARG A 201 12.90 -20.28 -1.99
CA ARG A 201 13.19 -19.87 -3.37
C ARG A 201 11.91 -19.85 -4.19
N GLY A 202 11.04 -18.90 -3.88
CA GLY A 202 9.74 -18.78 -4.54
C GLY A 202 9.20 -17.36 -4.52
N VAL A 203 7.93 -17.25 -4.91
CA VAL A 203 7.22 -15.97 -4.91
C VAL A 203 6.55 -15.77 -3.56
N SER A 204 6.80 -14.64 -2.91
CA SER A 204 5.98 -14.17 -1.80
C SER A 204 5.12 -13.00 -2.26
N HIS A 205 3.86 -12.96 -1.88
CA HIS A 205 2.92 -11.90 -2.21
C HIS A 205 2.52 -11.12 -0.95
N ILE A 206 2.54 -9.79 -1.07
CA ILE A 206 2.00 -8.88 -0.06
C ILE A 206 0.99 -7.96 -0.74
N ASP A 207 -0.23 -7.99 -0.22
CA ASP A 207 -1.33 -7.11 -0.62
C ASP A 207 -1.44 -5.92 0.34
N VAL A 208 -1.48 -4.70 -0.18
CA VAL A 208 -1.38 -3.45 0.60
C VAL A 208 -2.63 -2.58 0.38
N PRO A 209 -3.61 -2.59 1.31
CA PRO A 209 -4.74 -1.68 1.32
C PRO A 209 -4.34 -0.21 1.39
N ARG A 210 -5.13 0.64 0.71
CA ARG A 210 -4.83 2.06 0.53
C ARG A 210 -4.91 2.88 1.83
N ASP A 211 -5.75 2.45 2.75
CA ASP A 211 -6.05 3.10 4.03
C ASP A 211 -5.15 2.67 5.19
N VAL A 212 -4.20 1.77 4.92
CA VAL A 212 -3.16 1.29 5.85
C VAL A 212 -1.89 2.11 5.66
#